data_AF-A0A538NY60-F1
#
_entry.id   AF-A0A538NY60-F1
#
_cell.length_a   1.000
_cell.length_b   1.000
_cell.length_c   1.000
_cell.angle_alpha   90.00
_cell.angle_beta   90.00
_cell.angle_gamma   90.00
#
_symmetry.space_group_name_H-M   'P 1'
#
loop_
_entity.id
_entity.type
_entity.pdbx_description
1 polymer ?
#
loop_
_entity_poly.entity_id
_entity_poly.type
_entity_poly.pdbx_seq_one_letter_code
_entity_poly.pdbx_strand_id
1 'polypeptide(L)'
;MIAGWAHPAGTEIADCVIEDCVLEQPSLNNTHETTIIGFGTSEDSGGDYSYPRACVIRNCLVDCEYKVNPVAISGISISISVGVATVTTRLSHGRSDGDWVVITGALVDGSDKNTYNGSYQISVDPRFPSQFTYTPVAYGGLPVPTTNPTGDMWVGRFSSHYVSISSVTKTGTGPWTVKLVTATPHFRVPGNNVVVGNVATSPASPNAFNGSFLVADTANFDPVTLEFVFSTDPGAPSASPSALIGVEFHGAQADAGTAAVVEGNRIYNCRLGNYGDTGSTKDSIIRNNHFRAVASGPLRNLGRTNDPKTGVLLKLGGVDNKTATFTTQMAHGLQAGQAVRIQNAHILGIPVPDDGQTYNGLFAVDSVPTSTSFTYRMITAPAADADTTPSANLPTFATLWQVGLIVIENNLIELIPSINNWGAPVGVQFYQPSPTGLQYVFRKAIIRNNVIRFADGASDQLQFALGIRLWNCESAIVEDNVVDLDAPNPIRHYNCKSIRY
;
A
#
# COMPACT_ATOMS: atom_id res chain seq x y z
N MET A 1 -6.11 13.09 -8.13
CA MET A 1 -6.67 13.31 -9.47
C MET A 1 -7.03 11.97 -10.06
N ILE A 2 -8.33 11.68 -10.17
CA ILE A 2 -8.82 10.46 -10.82
C ILE A 2 -9.52 10.92 -12.09
N ALA A 3 -8.97 10.55 -13.25
CA ALA A 3 -9.56 10.94 -14.54
C ALA A 3 -10.86 10.15 -14.82
N GLY A 4 -10.99 8.95 -14.24
CA GLY A 4 -12.28 8.31 -14.10
C GLY A 4 -12.20 6.91 -13.49
N TRP A 5 -13.38 6.37 -13.19
CA TRP A 5 -13.58 5.05 -12.61
C TRP A 5 -14.59 4.30 -13.48
N ALA A 6 -14.12 3.29 -14.21
CA ALA A 6 -14.94 2.60 -15.19
C ALA A 6 -16.01 1.77 -14.46
N HIS A 7 -17.28 1.94 -14.82
CA HIS A 7 -18.42 1.23 -14.22
C HIS A 7 -19.28 0.58 -15.31
N PRO A 8 -19.80 -0.65 -15.13
CA PRO A 8 -20.62 -1.35 -16.14
C PRO A 8 -21.86 -0.56 -16.58
N ALA A 9 -22.53 0.13 -15.65
CA ALA A 9 -23.66 1.01 -15.93
C ALA A 9 -23.26 2.39 -16.50
N GLY A 10 -21.96 2.68 -16.61
CA GLY A 10 -21.43 3.96 -17.07
C GLY A 10 -20.83 3.88 -18.47
N THR A 11 -20.48 5.05 -19.03
CA THR A 11 -19.68 5.11 -20.25
C THR A 11 -18.30 4.49 -20.00
N GLU A 12 -17.84 3.72 -20.96
CA GLU A 12 -16.49 3.17 -20.95
C GLU A 12 -15.44 4.28 -20.89
N ILE A 13 -14.38 4.04 -20.11
CA ILE A 13 -13.23 4.93 -20.04
C ILE A 13 -12.19 4.41 -21.02
N ALA A 14 -11.96 5.15 -22.09
CA ALA A 14 -11.00 4.80 -23.10
C ALA A 14 -10.14 6.01 -23.47
N ASP A 15 -8.88 5.75 -23.85
CA ASP A 15 -7.97 6.73 -24.45
C ASP A 15 -7.77 8.00 -23.59
N CYS A 16 -7.91 7.85 -22.27
CA CYS A 16 -7.70 8.95 -21.33
C CYS A 16 -6.22 9.11 -20.99
N VAL A 17 -5.74 10.35 -20.98
CA VAL A 17 -4.34 10.68 -20.68
C VAL A 17 -4.29 11.64 -19.50
N ILE A 18 -3.53 11.29 -18.47
CA ILE A 18 -3.06 12.21 -17.43
C ILE A 18 -1.59 12.46 -17.71
N GLU A 19 -1.23 13.69 -18.07
CA GLU A 19 0.16 14.03 -18.38
C GLU A 19 0.59 15.39 -17.85
N ASP A 20 1.91 15.54 -17.65
CA ASP A 20 2.58 16.78 -17.28
C ASP A 20 2.00 17.48 -16.02
N CYS A 21 1.44 16.68 -15.11
CA CYS A 21 0.85 17.17 -13.87
C CYS A 21 1.88 17.24 -12.75
N VAL A 22 1.67 18.18 -11.82
CA VAL A 22 2.40 18.26 -10.54
C VAL A 22 1.41 18.09 -9.40
N LEU A 23 1.58 17.04 -8.60
CA LEU A 23 0.74 16.75 -7.43
C LEU A 23 1.65 16.63 -6.21
N GLU A 24 1.47 17.53 -5.27
CA GLU A 24 2.28 17.63 -4.04
C GLU A 24 1.38 17.90 -2.84
N GLN A 25 1.96 17.85 -1.64
CA GLN A 25 1.33 18.30 -0.39
C GLN A 25 0.05 17.52 -0.04
N PRO A 26 0.13 16.20 0.20
CA PRO A 26 -1.02 15.47 0.69
C PRO A 26 -1.52 16.07 2.01
N SER A 27 -2.82 15.93 2.27
CA SER A 27 -3.43 16.42 3.51
C SER A 27 -2.75 15.78 4.73
N LEU A 28 -2.32 16.61 5.69
CA LEU A 28 -1.82 16.15 7.00
C LEU A 28 -2.88 15.36 7.78
N ASN A 29 -4.15 15.66 7.54
CA ASN A 29 -5.28 15.08 8.27
C ASN A 29 -5.95 13.96 7.48
N ASN A 30 -5.21 13.31 6.59
CA ASN A 30 -5.72 12.15 5.88
C ASN A 30 -6.06 11.01 6.86
N THR A 31 -7.19 10.36 6.66
CA THR A 31 -7.76 9.36 7.59
C THR A 31 -7.70 7.93 7.04
N HIS A 32 -7.29 7.77 5.78
CA HIS A 32 -7.35 6.50 5.05
C HIS A 32 -6.28 6.46 3.95
N GLU A 33 -6.01 5.31 3.35
CA GLU A 33 -5.15 5.26 2.17
C GLU A 33 -5.66 6.15 1.02
N THR A 34 -4.74 6.66 0.20
CA THR A 34 -5.08 7.57 -0.89
C THR A 34 -4.25 7.29 -2.14
N THR A 35 -4.93 7.02 -3.25
CA THR A 35 -4.32 7.01 -4.58
C THR A 35 -4.27 8.45 -5.13
N ILE A 36 -3.07 8.92 -5.48
CA ILE A 36 -2.83 10.30 -5.89
C ILE A 36 -3.25 10.54 -7.34
N ILE A 37 -2.78 9.71 -8.27
CA ILE A 37 -3.23 9.73 -9.67
C ILE A 37 -3.65 8.34 -10.14
N GLY A 38 -4.76 8.25 -10.86
CA GLY A 38 -5.10 6.98 -11.45
C GLY A 38 -6.37 6.86 -12.27
N PHE A 39 -6.49 5.67 -12.84
CA PHE A 39 -7.67 5.10 -13.46
C PHE A 39 -8.05 3.85 -12.67
N GLY A 40 -9.34 3.65 -12.46
CA GLY A 40 -9.84 2.48 -11.74
C GLY A 40 -10.99 1.80 -12.45
N THR A 41 -11.40 0.68 -11.86
CA THR A 41 -12.56 -0.09 -12.27
C THR A 41 -13.49 -0.28 -11.08
N SER A 42 -14.78 -0.43 -11.37
CA SER A 42 -15.79 -0.87 -10.43
C SER A 42 -16.50 -2.09 -10.98
N GLU A 43 -16.92 -2.92 -10.04
CA GLU A 43 -17.85 -4.01 -10.24
C GLU A 43 -19.27 -3.50 -9.94
N ASP A 44 -20.25 -3.87 -10.77
CA ASP A 44 -21.64 -3.64 -10.42
C ASP A 44 -22.21 -4.79 -9.56
N SER A 45 -23.44 -4.66 -9.09
CA SER A 45 -24.08 -5.74 -8.30
C SER A 45 -24.35 -7.02 -9.10
N GLY A 46 -24.25 -6.98 -10.43
CA GLY A 46 -24.30 -8.15 -11.32
C GLY A 46 -22.93 -8.83 -11.48
N GLY A 47 -21.90 -8.27 -10.86
CA GLY A 47 -20.50 -8.67 -10.95
C GLY A 47 -19.86 -8.43 -12.31
N ASP A 48 -20.47 -7.59 -13.14
CA ASP A 48 -19.89 -7.18 -14.43
C ASP A 48 -18.79 -6.15 -14.17
N TYR A 49 -17.76 -6.13 -15.02
CA TYR A 49 -16.65 -5.19 -14.93
C TYR A 49 -16.59 -4.31 -16.17
N SER A 50 -16.31 -3.03 -15.96
CA SER A 50 -15.91 -2.12 -17.02
C SER A 50 -14.42 -1.82 -16.88
N TYR A 51 -13.69 -1.90 -17.98
CA TYR A 51 -12.23 -1.83 -17.98
C TYR A 51 -11.79 -0.49 -18.59
N PRO A 52 -10.96 0.33 -17.93
CA PRO A 52 -10.21 1.36 -18.64
C PRO A 52 -9.43 0.75 -19.81
N ARG A 53 -9.53 1.36 -20.99
CA ARG A 53 -8.80 0.95 -22.19
C ARG A 53 -7.83 2.01 -22.64
N ALA A 54 -6.59 1.62 -22.96
CA ALA A 54 -5.59 2.50 -23.55
C ALA A 54 -5.36 3.81 -22.77
N CYS A 55 -5.49 3.75 -21.44
CA CYS A 55 -5.30 4.90 -20.57
C CYS A 55 -3.81 5.07 -20.21
N VAL A 56 -3.34 6.31 -20.18
CA VAL A 56 -1.92 6.64 -20.00
C VAL A 56 -1.74 7.63 -18.86
N ILE A 57 -0.77 7.35 -17.99
CA ILE A 57 -0.23 8.29 -17.01
C ILE A 57 1.22 8.55 -17.37
N ARG A 58 1.57 9.79 -17.75
CA ARG A 58 2.95 10.09 -18.14
C ARG A 58 3.50 11.44 -17.71
N ASN A 59 4.81 11.49 -17.52
CA ASN A 59 5.55 12.73 -17.23
C ASN A 59 5.04 13.53 -16.01
N CYS A 60 4.29 12.89 -15.10
CA CYS A 60 3.81 13.55 -13.89
C CYS A 60 4.87 13.57 -12.80
N LEU A 61 4.84 14.60 -11.97
CA LEU A 61 5.50 14.63 -10.66
C LEU A 61 4.45 14.38 -9.57
N VAL A 62 4.64 13.32 -8.79
CA VAL A 62 3.88 13.04 -7.57
C VAL A 62 4.87 13.08 -6.40
N ASP A 63 4.67 13.97 -5.45
CA ASP A 63 5.47 14.03 -4.23
C ASP A 63 4.56 13.97 -3.00
N CYS A 64 4.56 12.82 -2.34
CA CYS A 64 3.75 12.58 -1.16
C CYS A 64 4.39 13.13 0.13
N GLU A 65 5.47 13.91 0.06
CA GLU A 65 6.05 14.57 1.24
C GLU A 65 5.10 15.59 1.85
N TYR A 66 4.98 15.58 3.19
CA TYR A 66 4.19 16.59 3.89
C TYR A 66 4.90 17.93 3.89
N LYS A 67 4.18 18.98 3.47
CA LYS A 67 4.68 20.36 3.39
C LYS A 67 3.67 21.30 4.06
N VAL A 68 4.10 21.99 5.10
CA VAL A 68 3.27 22.86 5.94
C VAL A 68 3.98 24.18 6.09
N ASN A 69 3.78 25.10 5.14
CA ASN A 69 4.58 26.32 5.00
C ASN A 69 6.08 26.00 5.14
N PRO A 70 6.63 25.21 4.19
CA PRO A 70 7.98 24.69 4.29
C PRO A 70 9.02 25.80 4.11
N VAL A 71 10.00 25.88 5.00
CA VAL A 71 11.08 26.89 4.93
C VAL A 71 12.42 26.24 5.19
N ALA A 72 13.36 26.43 4.27
CA ALA A 72 14.72 25.92 4.43
C ALA A 72 15.45 26.60 5.60
N ILE A 73 16.20 25.81 6.36
CA ILE A 73 17.02 26.26 7.48
C ILE A 73 18.45 26.52 6.96
N SER A 74 19.02 27.67 7.31
CA SER A 74 20.44 27.98 6.99
C SER A 74 21.39 27.52 8.08
N GLY A 75 20.92 27.43 9.33
CA GLY A 75 21.68 26.86 10.43
C GLY A 75 20.88 26.77 11.72
N ILE A 76 21.33 25.92 12.62
CA ILE A 76 20.83 25.82 13.99
C ILE A 76 22.03 25.97 14.93
N SER A 77 21.94 26.87 15.92
CA SER A 77 22.94 27.01 16.97
C SER A 77 22.36 26.62 18.33
N ILE A 78 23.07 25.80 19.11
CA ILE A 78 22.64 25.42 20.46
C ILE A 78 23.39 26.20 21.54
N SER A 79 22.64 26.81 22.47
CA SER A 79 23.20 27.38 23.69
C SER A 79 23.28 26.31 24.78
N ILE A 80 24.47 25.72 24.97
CA ILE A 80 24.70 24.57 25.85
C ILE A 80 24.30 24.85 27.31
N SER A 81 24.47 26.09 27.78
CA SER A 81 24.17 26.47 29.18
C SER A 81 22.67 26.43 29.51
N VAL A 82 21.81 26.57 28.51
CA VAL A 82 20.34 26.64 28.68
C VAL A 82 19.58 25.59 27.88
N GLY A 83 20.24 24.84 27.00
CA GLY A 83 19.61 23.81 26.17
C GLY A 83 18.65 24.37 25.11
N VAL A 84 18.82 25.63 24.70
CA VAL A 84 17.94 26.30 23.72
C VAL A 84 18.61 26.31 22.35
N ALA A 85 17.90 25.83 21.34
CA ALA A 85 18.30 25.87 19.95
C ALA A 85 17.74 27.13 19.28
N THR A 86 18.59 27.89 18.61
CA THR A 86 18.20 29.01 17.75
C THR A 86 18.27 28.55 16.30
N VAL A 87 17.13 28.57 15.63
CA VAL A 87 17.02 28.25 14.19
C VAL A 87 17.12 29.54 13.41
N THR A 88 17.97 29.57 12.38
CA THR A 88 17.96 30.62 11.37
C THR A 88 17.47 30.04 10.04
N THR A 89 16.39 30.61 9.50
CA THR A 89 15.81 30.20 8.21
C THR A 89 16.37 31.05 7.06
N ARG A 90 16.34 30.50 5.85
CA ARG A 90 16.82 31.21 4.64
C ARG A 90 15.90 32.36 4.22
N LEU A 91 14.62 32.27 4.57
CA LEU A 91 13.58 33.28 4.33
C LEU A 91 12.81 33.52 5.62
N SER A 92 11.95 34.54 5.66
CA SER A 92 11.01 34.73 6.76
C SER A 92 10.18 33.46 6.97
N HIS A 93 10.07 32.99 8.23
CA HIS A 93 9.39 31.73 8.52
C HIS A 93 7.87 31.87 8.64
N GLY A 94 7.35 33.09 8.81
CA GLY A 94 5.91 33.38 8.89
C GLY A 94 5.20 32.65 10.05
N ARG A 95 5.89 32.49 11.18
CA ARG A 95 5.36 31.84 12.40
C ARG A 95 5.21 32.85 13.52
N SER A 96 4.27 32.58 14.43
CA SER A 96 4.03 33.36 15.64
C SER A 96 4.69 32.71 16.86
N ASP A 97 4.87 33.49 17.92
CA ASP A 97 5.29 32.97 19.22
C ASP A 97 4.26 31.94 19.74
N GLY A 98 4.73 30.80 20.23
CA GLY A 98 3.87 29.70 20.66
C GLY A 98 3.35 28.78 19.55
N ASP A 99 3.66 29.05 18.28
CA ASP A 99 3.35 28.12 17.19
C ASP A 99 4.08 26.79 17.36
N TRP A 100 3.51 25.73 16.80
CA TRP A 100 4.20 24.45 16.61
C TRP A 100 4.88 24.39 15.24
N VAL A 101 6.10 23.86 15.22
CA VAL A 101 6.83 23.57 13.98
C VAL A 101 7.34 22.14 13.97
N VAL A 102 7.58 21.62 12.78
CA VAL A 102 8.30 20.37 12.55
C VAL A 102 9.68 20.70 11.99
N ILE A 103 10.74 20.16 12.59
CA ILE A 103 12.12 20.29 12.13
C ILE A 103 12.59 18.94 11.59
N THR A 104 13.20 18.94 10.41
CA THR A 104 13.76 17.74 9.76
C THR A 104 15.10 18.03 9.10
N GLY A 105 15.80 16.96 8.71
CA GLY A 105 17.03 17.01 7.92
C GLY A 105 18.28 17.40 8.72
N ALA A 106 18.14 17.61 10.04
CA ALA A 106 19.29 17.89 10.90
C ALA A 106 20.13 16.63 11.07
N LEU A 107 21.43 16.74 10.82
CA LEU A 107 22.41 15.68 10.99
C LEU A 107 23.42 16.06 12.07
N VAL A 108 23.57 15.23 13.10
CA VAL A 108 24.62 15.36 14.13
C VAL A 108 25.61 14.23 13.91
N ASP A 109 26.88 14.58 13.66
CA ASP A 109 27.93 13.63 13.28
C ASP A 109 27.54 12.73 12.10
N GLY A 110 26.80 13.29 11.14
CA GLY A 110 26.31 12.57 9.95
C GLY A 110 25.05 11.71 10.18
N SER A 111 24.50 11.69 11.40
CA SER A 111 23.32 10.89 11.76
C SER A 111 22.06 11.74 11.92
N ASP A 112 20.95 11.27 11.35
CA ASP A 112 19.60 11.85 11.49
C ASP A 112 18.94 11.48 12.84
N LYS A 113 19.50 10.50 13.57
CA LYS A 113 19.08 10.11 14.93
C LYS A 113 19.60 11.10 15.95
N ASN A 114 18.92 12.23 16.08
CA ASN A 114 19.24 13.29 17.04
C ASN A 114 17.97 14.01 17.47
N THR A 115 18.06 14.78 18.56
CA THR A 115 16.93 15.47 19.18
C THR A 115 16.67 16.87 18.62
N TYR A 116 17.30 17.27 17.50
CA TYR A 116 16.85 18.44 16.72
C TYR A 116 15.67 18.11 15.80
N ASN A 117 15.62 16.90 15.25
CA ASN A 117 14.52 16.45 14.41
C ASN A 117 13.29 16.14 15.26
N GLY A 118 12.13 16.68 14.91
CA GLY A 118 10.92 16.49 15.70
C GLY A 118 9.91 17.62 15.58
N SER A 119 8.95 17.62 16.50
CA SER A 119 7.92 18.64 16.60
C SER A 119 8.15 19.46 17.87
N TYR A 120 8.17 20.78 17.74
CA TYR A 120 8.47 21.69 18.85
C TYR A 120 7.57 22.90 18.83
N GLN A 121 7.16 23.34 20.01
CA GLN A 121 6.65 24.69 20.20
C GLN A 121 7.81 25.67 20.16
N ILE A 122 7.64 26.79 19.47
CA ILE A 122 8.70 27.78 19.26
C ILE A 122 8.45 29.07 20.01
N SER A 123 9.52 29.81 20.26
CA SER A 123 9.45 31.22 20.61
C SER A 123 9.98 32.10 19.47
N VAL A 124 9.27 33.18 19.18
CA VAL A 124 9.56 34.08 18.05
C VAL A 124 9.76 35.50 18.57
N ASP A 125 10.90 36.10 18.25
CA ASP A 125 11.08 37.55 18.38
C ASP A 125 10.68 38.21 17.05
N PRO A 126 9.60 39.01 17.00
CA PRO A 126 9.11 39.60 15.75
C PRO A 126 10.11 40.54 15.06
N ARG A 127 11.19 40.95 15.75
CA ARG A 127 12.29 41.74 15.16
C ARG A 127 13.21 40.92 14.27
N PHE A 128 13.21 39.60 14.40
CA PHE A 128 14.04 38.67 13.63
C PHE A 128 13.16 37.66 12.88
N PRO A 129 12.51 38.06 11.77
CA PRO A 129 11.50 37.24 11.09
C PRO A 129 12.04 35.94 10.47
N SER A 130 13.37 35.77 10.42
CA SER A 130 14.06 34.56 9.98
C SER A 130 14.68 33.77 11.13
N GLN A 131 14.32 34.06 12.38
CA GLN A 131 14.83 33.35 13.55
C GLN A 131 13.72 33.01 14.54
N PHE A 132 13.82 31.81 15.10
CA PHE A 132 13.03 31.40 16.25
C PHE A 132 13.87 30.49 17.14
N THR A 133 13.40 30.25 18.36
CA THR A 133 14.04 29.34 19.30
C THR A 133 13.11 28.21 19.71
N TYR A 134 13.68 27.09 20.12
CA TYR A 134 12.96 26.00 20.79
C TYR A 134 13.91 25.25 21.73
N THR A 135 13.36 24.40 22.59
CA THR A 135 14.14 23.57 23.52
C THR A 135 14.08 22.11 23.05
N PRO A 136 15.16 21.58 22.44
CA PRO A 136 15.27 20.14 22.19
C PRO A 136 15.07 19.35 23.48
N VAL A 137 14.37 18.23 23.41
CA VAL A 137 14.13 17.34 24.55
C VAL A 137 14.81 16.00 24.30
N ALA A 138 15.36 15.40 25.37
CA ALA A 138 15.92 14.05 25.29
C ALA A 138 14.78 13.04 25.09
N TYR A 139 14.91 12.14 24.12
CA TYR A 139 13.92 11.10 23.84
C TYR A 139 14.57 9.87 23.20
N GLY A 140 13.94 8.70 23.35
CA GLY A 140 14.43 7.46 22.72
C GLY A 140 15.87 7.07 23.09
N GLY A 141 16.34 7.51 24.27
CA GLY A 141 17.74 7.36 24.69
C GLY A 141 18.74 8.33 24.06
N LEU A 142 18.28 9.25 23.21
CA LEU A 142 19.10 10.30 22.61
C LEU A 142 19.18 11.52 23.56
N PRO A 143 20.39 12.04 23.84
CA PRO A 143 20.55 13.23 24.68
C PRO A 143 20.14 14.51 23.92
N VAL A 144 19.97 15.59 24.68
CA VAL A 144 19.91 16.95 24.10
C VAL A 144 21.24 17.22 23.38
N PRO A 145 21.26 17.78 22.16
CA PRO A 145 22.48 17.90 21.40
C PRO A 145 23.37 18.98 22.00
N THR A 146 24.68 18.81 21.91
CA THR A 146 25.67 19.79 22.38
C THR A 146 26.46 20.43 21.23
N THR A 147 26.21 19.98 20.00
CA THR A 147 26.88 20.40 18.78
C THR A 147 25.86 20.81 17.74
N ASN A 148 26.16 21.87 16.99
CA ASN A 148 25.28 22.33 15.92
C ASN A 148 25.10 21.25 14.83
N PRO A 149 23.89 21.06 14.29
CA PRO A 149 23.65 20.09 13.23
C PRO A 149 24.08 20.63 11.87
N THR A 150 24.22 19.72 10.92
CA THR A 150 24.41 19.96 9.48
C THR A 150 23.25 19.36 8.69
N GLY A 151 23.35 19.29 7.36
CA GLY A 151 22.35 18.63 6.49
C GLY A 151 21.44 19.61 5.76
N ASP A 152 20.56 19.07 4.90
CA ASP A 152 19.52 19.82 4.22
C ASP A 152 18.31 19.95 5.15
N MET A 153 18.37 20.95 6.03
CA MET A 153 17.43 21.13 7.13
C MET A 153 16.21 21.97 6.70
N TRP A 154 15.04 21.59 7.21
CA TRP A 154 13.77 22.26 6.88
C TRP A 154 12.85 22.43 8.09
N VAL A 155 12.08 23.51 8.06
CA VAL A 155 10.86 23.69 8.85
C VAL A 155 9.67 23.22 8.02
N GLY A 156 8.77 22.43 8.61
CA GLY A 156 7.47 22.09 8.04
C GLY A 156 7.53 21.19 6.80
N ARG A 157 8.61 20.47 6.59
CA ARG A 157 8.81 19.54 5.47
C ARG A 157 9.23 18.18 6.02
N PHE A 158 8.47 17.11 5.81
CA PHE A 158 8.78 15.81 6.41
C PHE A 158 8.16 14.64 5.65
N SER A 159 8.75 13.46 5.84
CA SER A 159 8.31 12.22 5.20
C SER A 159 6.87 11.87 5.57
N SER A 160 6.13 11.32 4.61
CA SER A 160 4.80 10.74 4.84
C SER A 160 4.81 9.24 5.09
N HIS A 161 5.99 8.61 5.17
CA HIS A 161 6.09 7.20 5.51
C HIS A 161 5.59 6.90 6.92
N TYR A 162 5.27 5.63 7.12
CA TYR A 162 4.91 5.12 8.43
C TYR A 162 6.02 5.35 9.45
N VAL A 163 5.63 5.44 10.71
CA VAL A 163 6.54 5.41 11.84
C VAL A 163 6.14 4.24 12.74
N SER A 164 7.09 3.36 13.07
CA SER A 164 6.80 2.22 13.94
C SER A 164 6.42 2.69 15.34
N ILE A 165 5.48 1.97 15.97
CA ILE A 165 5.13 2.14 17.37
C ILE A 165 6.02 1.21 18.21
N SER A 166 6.69 1.77 19.21
CA SER A 166 7.53 1.05 20.18
C SER A 166 6.72 0.54 21.36
N SER A 167 5.76 1.34 21.85
CA SER A 167 4.88 0.95 22.94
C SER A 167 3.56 1.71 22.94
N VAL A 168 2.53 1.10 23.54
CA VAL A 168 1.24 1.72 23.79
C VAL A 168 0.87 1.44 25.24
N THR A 169 0.49 2.48 25.98
CA THR A 169 0.04 2.38 27.37
C THR A 169 -1.28 3.11 27.55
N LYS A 170 -2.08 2.63 28.49
CA LYS A 170 -3.37 3.22 28.86
C LYS A 170 -3.35 3.56 30.35
N THR A 171 -3.87 4.73 30.72
CA THR A 171 -4.07 5.16 32.11
C THR A 171 -5.45 5.79 32.31
N GLY A 172 -5.81 6.00 33.59
CA GLY A 172 -7.10 6.58 34.00
C GLY A 172 -8.15 5.53 34.36
N THR A 173 -9.32 6.01 34.76
CA THR A 173 -10.54 5.20 34.99
C THR A 173 -11.74 5.77 34.22
N GLY A 174 -11.47 6.61 33.22
CA GLY A 174 -12.47 7.38 32.45
C GLY A 174 -12.44 8.89 32.78
N PRO A 175 -12.22 9.78 31.79
CA PRO A 175 -11.73 9.48 30.43
C PRO A 175 -10.36 8.77 30.46
N TRP A 176 -10.08 7.96 29.45
CA TRP A 176 -8.85 7.18 29.36
C TRP A 176 -7.81 7.91 28.54
N THR A 177 -6.60 8.03 29.07
CA THR A 177 -5.46 8.58 28.32
C THR A 177 -4.66 7.42 27.75
N VAL A 178 -4.48 7.42 26.43
CA VAL A 178 -3.61 6.48 25.74
C VAL A 178 -2.36 7.20 25.32
N LYS A 179 -1.21 6.70 25.76
CA LYS A 179 0.11 7.18 25.38
C LYS A 179 0.76 6.20 24.42
N LEU A 180 1.13 6.69 23.24
CA LEU A 180 1.79 5.94 22.16
C LEU A 180 3.21 6.49 22.02
N VAL A 181 4.20 5.61 22.07
CA VAL A 181 5.61 5.96 21.86
C VAL A 181 6.08 5.40 20.52
N THR A 182 6.62 6.24 19.64
CA THR A 182 7.16 5.84 18.34
C THR A 182 8.65 5.52 18.39
N ALA A 183 9.15 4.82 17.37
CA ALA A 183 10.57 4.44 17.27
C ALA A 183 11.47 5.59 16.80
N THR A 184 10.91 6.51 16.02
CA THR A 184 11.55 7.75 15.54
C THR A 184 10.57 8.90 15.71
N PRO A 185 10.99 10.16 15.50
CA PRO A 185 10.07 11.28 15.58
C PRO A 185 8.83 11.09 14.71
N HIS A 186 7.65 11.36 15.26
CA HIS A 186 6.38 11.15 14.55
C HIS A 186 6.00 12.31 13.61
N PHE A 187 6.64 13.48 13.77
CA PHE A 187 6.40 14.68 12.94
C PHE A 187 4.91 15.07 12.88
N ARG A 188 4.30 15.19 14.05
CA ARG A 188 2.91 15.64 14.23
C ARG A 188 2.89 16.72 15.28
N VAL A 189 1.91 17.60 15.23
CA VAL A 189 1.71 18.63 16.24
C VAL A 189 0.31 18.45 16.86
N PRO A 190 0.05 19.02 18.04
CA PRO A 190 -1.30 19.00 18.63
C PRO A 190 -2.38 19.44 17.64
N GLY A 191 -3.51 18.73 17.67
CA GLY A 191 -4.63 18.96 16.73
C GLY A 191 -4.44 18.38 15.32
N ASN A 192 -3.30 17.77 15.00
CA ASN A 192 -3.23 16.91 13.82
C ASN A 192 -4.00 15.60 14.04
N ASN A 193 -4.49 15.04 12.95
CA ASN A 193 -5.02 13.68 12.95
C ASN A 193 -3.91 12.66 12.65
N VAL A 194 -3.96 11.50 13.29
CA VAL A 194 -3.01 10.40 13.12
C VAL A 194 -3.78 9.10 12.97
N VAL A 195 -3.47 8.35 11.93
CA VAL A 195 -3.95 6.97 11.77
C VAL A 195 -3.00 6.03 12.52
N VAL A 196 -3.55 5.26 13.44
CA VAL A 196 -2.88 4.20 14.19
C VAL A 196 -3.34 2.86 13.63
N GLY A 197 -2.39 1.99 13.30
CA GLY A 197 -2.66 0.68 12.72
C GLY A 197 -1.93 -0.44 13.45
N ASN A 198 -2.51 -1.65 13.36
CA ASN A 198 -1.92 -2.90 13.83
C ASN A 198 -1.52 -2.93 15.32
N VAL A 199 -2.07 -2.08 16.18
CA VAL A 199 -2.00 -2.28 17.63
C VAL A 199 -2.84 -3.50 17.96
N ALA A 200 -2.34 -4.42 18.77
CA ALA A 200 -3.10 -5.59 19.19
C ALA A 200 -3.80 -5.33 20.54
N THR A 201 -4.91 -6.03 20.79
CA THR A 201 -5.67 -5.96 22.04
C THR A 201 -5.99 -7.34 22.59
N SER A 202 -6.24 -7.40 23.89
CA SER A 202 -6.81 -8.60 24.53
C SER A 202 -8.10 -8.22 25.29
N PRO A 203 -9.29 -8.71 24.85
CA PRO A 203 -9.53 -9.55 23.66
C PRO A 203 -9.31 -8.80 22.34
N ALA A 204 -9.11 -9.55 21.25
CA ALA A 204 -8.75 -8.99 19.94
C ALA A 204 -9.85 -8.16 19.25
N SER A 205 -11.09 -8.21 19.74
CA SER A 205 -12.22 -7.49 19.17
C SER A 205 -13.20 -7.05 20.26
N PRO A 206 -13.74 -5.81 20.19
CA PRO A 206 -13.39 -4.74 19.26
C PRO A 206 -12.06 -4.05 19.65
N ASN A 207 -11.25 -3.69 18.65
CA ASN A 207 -9.96 -3.05 18.87
C ASN A 207 -10.06 -1.53 18.65
N ALA A 208 -10.28 -0.80 19.74
CA ALA A 208 -10.46 0.65 19.70
C ALA A 208 -9.15 1.42 19.52
N PHE A 209 -7.97 0.78 19.56
CA PHE A 209 -6.68 1.46 19.37
C PHE A 209 -6.34 1.71 17.90
N ASN A 210 -6.99 1.00 16.96
CA ASN A 210 -6.75 1.18 15.54
C ASN A 210 -7.80 2.11 14.93
N GLY A 211 -7.36 3.04 14.10
CA GLY A 211 -8.22 4.05 13.50
C GLY A 211 -7.56 5.42 13.48
N SER A 212 -8.38 6.45 13.38
CA SER A 212 -7.96 7.82 13.20
C SER A 212 -8.21 8.62 14.47
N PHE A 213 -7.16 9.27 15.00
CA PHE A 213 -7.22 9.97 16.28
C PHE A 213 -6.63 11.38 16.18
N LEU A 214 -7.32 12.32 16.84
CA LEU A 214 -6.80 13.66 17.03
C LEU A 214 -5.70 13.62 18.11
N VAL A 215 -4.53 14.15 17.78
CA VAL A 215 -3.41 14.31 18.71
C VAL A 215 -3.79 15.31 19.78
N ALA A 216 -3.80 14.88 21.05
CA ALA A 216 -4.14 15.74 22.17
C ALA A 216 -3.07 16.81 22.39
N ASP A 217 -3.52 18.00 22.76
CA ASP A 217 -2.65 19.07 23.26
C ASP A 217 -2.37 18.80 24.74
N THR A 218 -1.14 18.40 25.04
CA THR A 218 -0.74 17.98 26.40
C THR A 218 0.54 18.68 26.79
N ALA A 219 0.69 18.96 28.09
CA ALA A 219 1.88 19.61 28.62
C ALA A 219 3.17 18.78 28.42
N ASN A 220 3.04 17.49 28.09
CA ASN A 220 4.15 16.55 27.90
C ASN A 220 4.36 16.16 26.44
N PHE A 221 3.90 16.97 25.49
CA PHE A 221 4.09 16.69 24.07
C PHE A 221 5.58 16.67 23.71
N ASP A 222 6.06 15.56 23.16
CA ASP A 222 7.45 15.39 22.74
C ASP A 222 7.52 14.76 21.33
N PRO A 223 8.67 14.78 20.65
CA PRO A 223 8.79 14.30 19.27
C PRO A 223 8.45 12.83 19.02
N VAL A 224 8.42 11.96 20.03
CA VAL A 224 8.17 10.51 19.89
C VAL A 224 6.96 10.03 20.68
N THR A 225 6.25 10.93 21.37
CA THR A 225 5.10 10.60 22.21
C THR A 225 3.85 11.27 21.67
N LEU A 226 2.84 10.46 21.37
CA LEU A 226 1.48 10.93 21.10
C LEU A 226 0.54 10.55 22.25
N GLU A 227 -0.36 11.45 22.61
CA GLU A 227 -1.43 11.19 23.57
C GLU A 227 -2.81 11.33 22.90
N PHE A 228 -3.71 10.42 23.26
CA PHE A 228 -5.10 10.39 22.81
C PHE A 228 -6.04 10.24 24.01
N VAL A 229 -7.25 10.79 23.91
CA VAL A 229 -8.26 10.70 24.96
C VAL A 229 -9.46 9.90 24.46
N PHE A 230 -9.82 8.84 25.18
CA PHE A 230 -10.96 7.98 24.88
C PHE A 230 -12.07 8.16 25.91
N SER A 231 -13.32 8.25 25.43
CA SER A 231 -14.52 8.35 26.27
C SER A 231 -14.95 7.00 26.85
N THR A 232 -14.60 5.90 26.19
CA THR A 232 -14.84 4.52 26.63
C THR A 232 -13.52 3.80 26.85
N ASP A 233 -13.52 2.72 27.64
CA ASP A 233 -12.31 1.92 27.83
C ASP A 233 -11.92 1.24 26.50
N PRO A 234 -10.75 1.55 25.90
CA PRO A 234 -10.32 0.92 24.66
C PRO A 234 -9.79 -0.52 24.84
N GLY A 235 -9.76 -1.04 26.08
CA GLY A 235 -9.23 -2.35 26.43
C GLY A 235 -7.77 -2.29 26.88
N ALA A 236 -7.11 -3.45 26.94
CA ALA A 236 -5.68 -3.53 27.23
C ALA A 236 -4.90 -3.61 25.91
N PRO A 237 -4.01 -2.63 25.62
CA PRO A 237 -3.16 -2.72 24.45
C PRO A 237 -2.08 -3.77 24.68
N SER A 238 -1.69 -4.47 23.62
CA SER A 238 -0.46 -5.24 23.56
C SER A 238 0.42 -4.70 22.43
N ALA A 239 1.71 -4.56 22.71
CA ALA A 239 2.68 -4.15 21.70
C ALA A 239 2.73 -5.23 20.61
N SER A 240 2.34 -4.86 19.40
CA SER A 240 2.57 -5.69 18.21
C SER A 240 3.81 -5.16 17.50
N PRO A 241 4.73 -6.02 17.04
CA PRO A 241 5.90 -5.55 16.29
C PRO A 241 5.54 -4.95 14.92
N SER A 242 4.29 -5.13 14.47
CA SER A 242 3.73 -4.52 13.26
C SER A 242 2.99 -3.20 13.50
N ALA A 243 2.90 -2.73 14.75
CA ALA A 243 2.16 -1.53 15.11
C ALA A 243 2.85 -0.28 14.52
N LEU A 244 2.07 0.62 13.93
CA LEU A 244 2.58 1.79 13.22
C LEU A 244 1.60 2.97 13.28
N ILE A 245 2.12 4.17 13.02
CA ILE A 245 1.32 5.35 12.69
C ILE A 245 1.57 5.80 11.25
N GLY A 246 0.57 6.44 10.65
CA GLY A 246 0.63 7.04 9.32
C GLY A 246 -0.41 6.47 8.36
N VAL A 247 -0.43 7.00 7.15
CA VAL A 247 -1.38 6.62 6.08
C VAL A 247 -0.63 6.16 4.84
N GLU A 248 -1.26 5.28 4.07
CA GLU A 248 -0.70 4.84 2.81
C GLU A 248 -0.99 5.83 1.69
N PHE A 249 0.05 6.27 0.98
CA PHE A 249 -0.12 6.98 -0.28
C PHE A 249 0.32 6.09 -1.44
N HIS A 250 -0.56 5.96 -2.44
CA HIS A 250 -0.27 5.28 -3.70
C HIS A 250 0.00 6.35 -4.75
N GLY A 251 1.19 6.35 -5.33
CA GLY A 251 1.62 7.34 -6.31
C GLY A 251 0.73 7.31 -7.55
N ALA A 252 0.82 6.23 -8.32
CA ALA A 252 0.03 6.05 -9.54
C ALA A 252 -0.74 4.73 -9.55
N GLN A 253 -1.89 4.70 -10.23
CA GLN A 253 -2.64 3.49 -10.51
C GLN A 253 -3.19 3.53 -11.93
N ALA A 254 -2.80 2.59 -12.76
CA ALA A 254 -3.37 2.43 -14.11
C ALA A 254 -3.51 0.93 -14.37
N ASP A 255 -4.46 0.35 -13.65
CA ASP A 255 -4.70 -1.08 -13.60
C ASP A 255 -6.16 -1.39 -13.89
N ALA A 256 -6.46 -2.68 -13.84
CA ALA A 256 -7.78 -3.23 -14.02
C ALA A 256 -8.38 -2.88 -15.39
N GLY A 257 -7.52 -2.91 -16.42
CA GLY A 257 -7.79 -2.44 -17.76
C GLY A 257 -7.06 -3.25 -18.84
N THR A 258 -6.93 -2.67 -20.03
CA THR A 258 -6.11 -3.19 -21.13
C THR A 258 -5.36 -2.04 -21.78
N ALA A 259 -4.16 -2.30 -22.28
CA ALA A 259 -3.26 -1.32 -22.88
C ALA A 259 -2.94 -0.13 -21.95
N ALA A 260 -2.92 -0.34 -20.64
CA ALA A 260 -2.60 0.72 -19.69
C ALA A 260 -1.09 1.00 -19.67
N VAL A 261 -0.71 2.28 -19.65
CA VAL A 261 0.70 2.70 -19.62
C VAL A 261 0.95 3.69 -18.49
N VAL A 262 1.99 3.43 -17.69
CA VAL A 262 2.54 4.37 -16.69
C VAL A 262 4.00 4.63 -17.05
N GLU A 263 4.31 5.82 -17.57
CA GLU A 263 5.65 6.10 -18.08
C GLU A 263 6.22 7.49 -17.79
N GLY A 264 7.54 7.59 -17.62
CA GLY A 264 8.20 8.90 -17.49
C GLY A 264 7.85 9.68 -16.21
N ASN A 265 7.18 9.06 -15.24
CA ASN A 265 6.74 9.74 -14.02
C ASN A 265 7.86 9.81 -12.98
N ARG A 266 7.82 10.85 -12.15
CA ARG A 266 8.63 11.01 -10.94
C ARG A 266 7.71 10.89 -9.73
N ILE A 267 7.83 9.82 -8.98
CA ILE A 267 6.93 9.48 -7.87
C ILE A 267 7.75 9.33 -6.60
N TYR A 268 7.61 10.30 -5.69
CA TYR A 268 8.48 10.49 -4.54
C TYR A 268 7.72 10.37 -3.23
N ASN A 269 8.38 9.80 -2.23
CA ASN A 269 7.94 9.79 -0.83
C ASN A 269 6.57 9.13 -0.60
N CYS A 270 6.08 8.33 -1.55
CA CYS A 270 4.82 7.58 -1.41
C CYS A 270 5.14 6.19 -0.85
N ARG A 271 4.22 5.56 -0.11
CA ARG A 271 4.47 4.18 0.35
C ARG A 271 4.55 3.24 -0.84
N LEU A 272 3.63 3.37 -1.79
CA LEU A 272 3.53 2.52 -2.96
C LEU A 272 3.62 3.37 -4.23
N GLY A 273 4.62 3.12 -5.08
CA GLY A 273 4.89 3.91 -6.26
C GLY A 273 3.83 3.72 -7.35
N ASN A 274 3.53 2.46 -7.67
CA ASN A 274 2.43 2.11 -8.55
C ASN A 274 1.64 0.91 -7.98
N TYR A 275 0.35 1.07 -7.72
CA TYR A 275 -0.44 0.11 -6.96
C TYR A 275 -1.66 -0.40 -7.72
N GLY A 276 -1.94 -1.70 -7.57
CA GLY A 276 -3.20 -2.30 -7.98
C GLY A 276 -3.54 -3.53 -7.14
N ASP A 277 -4.75 -3.57 -6.57
CA ASP A 277 -5.23 -4.65 -5.71
C ASP A 277 -6.65 -5.15 -6.04
N THR A 278 -7.29 -4.50 -7.01
CA THR A 278 -8.69 -4.72 -7.34
C THR A 278 -8.85 -4.86 -8.84
N GLY A 279 -9.59 -5.89 -9.26
CA GLY A 279 -9.95 -6.15 -10.65
C GLY A 279 -8.83 -6.77 -11.50
N SER A 280 -9.25 -7.47 -12.55
CA SER A 280 -8.34 -8.08 -13.52
C SER A 280 -7.73 -7.06 -14.49
N THR A 281 -6.45 -7.19 -14.77
CA THR A 281 -5.74 -6.38 -15.78
C THR A 281 -5.37 -7.30 -16.95
N LYS A 282 -5.83 -7.01 -18.17
CA LYS A 282 -5.42 -7.80 -19.34
C LYS A 282 -3.96 -7.58 -19.65
N ASP A 283 -3.54 -6.32 -19.71
CA ASP A 283 -2.17 -5.93 -19.97
C ASP A 283 -1.85 -4.53 -19.43
N SER A 284 -0.64 -4.36 -18.89
CA SER A 284 -0.11 -3.06 -18.47
C SER A 284 1.40 -2.94 -18.67
N ILE A 285 1.86 -1.71 -18.92
CA ILE A 285 3.28 -1.36 -19.10
C ILE A 285 3.65 -0.26 -18.11
N ILE A 286 4.70 -0.49 -17.32
CA ILE A 286 5.25 0.47 -16.36
C ILE A 286 6.71 0.70 -16.72
N ARG A 287 7.05 1.86 -17.28
CA ARG A 287 8.40 2.08 -17.81
C ARG A 287 8.97 3.48 -17.64
N ASN A 288 10.29 3.60 -17.59
CA ASN A 288 10.97 4.91 -17.54
C ASN A 288 10.51 5.80 -16.38
N ASN A 289 10.02 5.23 -15.28
CA ASN A 289 9.63 6.00 -14.10
C ASN A 289 10.78 6.07 -13.09
N HIS A 290 10.80 7.13 -12.30
CA HIS A 290 11.66 7.27 -11.13
C HIS A 290 10.79 7.24 -9.87
N PHE A 291 10.86 6.12 -9.15
CA PHE A 291 10.25 5.95 -7.85
C PHE A 291 11.31 6.23 -6.79
N ARG A 292 11.18 7.31 -6.00
CA ARG A 292 12.18 7.67 -4.98
C ARG A 292 11.59 7.62 -3.59
N ALA A 293 12.33 7.04 -2.65
CA ALA A 293 11.90 6.87 -1.27
C ALA A 293 10.50 6.24 -1.24
N VAL A 294 10.37 5.04 -1.82
CA VAL A 294 9.14 4.25 -1.77
C VAL A 294 9.35 3.00 -0.94
N ALA A 295 8.30 2.46 -0.33
CA ALA A 295 8.39 1.13 0.24
C ALA A 295 8.19 0.05 -0.82
N SER A 296 7.39 0.32 -1.85
CA SER A 296 7.38 -0.50 -3.05
C SER A 296 7.31 0.35 -4.30
N GLY A 297 8.01 -0.04 -5.36
CA GLY A 297 7.83 0.55 -6.69
C GLY A 297 6.49 0.08 -7.27
N PRO A 298 6.48 -0.74 -8.33
CA PRO A 298 5.27 -1.44 -8.75
C PRO A 298 4.85 -2.58 -7.79
N LEU A 299 3.64 -2.48 -7.25
CA LEU A 299 2.98 -3.49 -6.44
C LEU A 299 1.67 -3.95 -7.10
N ARG A 300 1.49 -5.26 -7.24
CA ARG A 300 0.19 -5.89 -7.51
C ARG A 300 -0.17 -6.82 -6.36
N ASN A 301 -1.25 -6.49 -5.66
CA ASN A 301 -1.78 -7.24 -4.52
C ASN A 301 -3.11 -7.90 -4.90
N LEU A 302 -3.04 -8.92 -5.75
CA LEU A 302 -4.21 -9.52 -6.42
C LEU A 302 -4.47 -10.95 -5.93
N GLY A 303 -5.45 -11.64 -6.50
CA GLY A 303 -5.80 -13.03 -6.13
C GLY A 303 -7.03 -13.16 -5.24
N ARG A 304 -7.78 -12.07 -5.04
CA ARG A 304 -9.18 -12.13 -4.61
C ARG A 304 -10.07 -12.43 -5.81
N THR A 305 -11.33 -12.76 -5.52
CA THR A 305 -12.37 -12.93 -6.54
C THR A 305 -13.36 -11.78 -6.48
N ASN A 306 -14.08 -11.61 -7.58
CA ASN A 306 -15.31 -10.84 -7.65
C ASN A 306 -16.37 -11.29 -6.63
N ASP A 307 -17.43 -10.50 -6.53
CA ASP A 307 -18.66 -10.95 -5.90
C ASP A 307 -19.25 -12.19 -6.62
N PRO A 308 -19.61 -13.26 -5.89
CA PRO A 308 -20.14 -14.47 -6.50
C PRO A 308 -21.48 -14.26 -7.22
N LYS A 309 -21.58 -14.77 -8.45
CA LYS A 309 -22.79 -14.78 -9.26
C LYS A 309 -23.48 -16.15 -9.20
N THR A 310 -24.80 -16.15 -9.00
CA THR A 310 -25.60 -17.38 -8.96
C THR A 310 -25.76 -17.99 -10.36
N GLY A 311 -25.47 -19.28 -10.46
CA GLY A 311 -25.75 -20.09 -11.63
C GLY A 311 -27.17 -20.62 -11.67
N VAL A 312 -27.57 -21.10 -12.84
CA VAL A 312 -28.84 -21.80 -13.05
C VAL A 312 -28.63 -23.31 -12.94
N LEU A 313 -27.48 -23.80 -13.39
CA LEU A 313 -27.22 -25.22 -13.55
C LEU A 313 -25.72 -25.50 -13.59
N LEU A 314 -25.30 -26.64 -13.03
CA LEU A 314 -23.94 -27.15 -13.15
C LEU A 314 -23.97 -28.66 -13.43
N LYS A 315 -23.68 -29.05 -14.67
CA LYS A 315 -23.78 -30.44 -15.15
C LYS A 315 -22.44 -31.07 -15.38
N LEU A 316 -22.35 -32.38 -15.14
CA LEU A 316 -21.23 -33.21 -15.58
C LEU A 316 -21.32 -33.47 -17.10
N GLY A 317 -20.16 -33.70 -17.71
CA GLY A 317 -20.03 -34.01 -19.12
C GLY A 317 -18.62 -34.42 -19.51
N GLY A 318 -18.39 -34.55 -20.82
CA GLY A 318 -17.16 -35.11 -21.38
C GLY A 318 -17.15 -36.64 -21.32
N VAL A 319 -16.21 -37.27 -22.04
CA VAL A 319 -16.13 -38.74 -22.17
C VAL A 319 -15.83 -39.46 -20.85
N ASP A 320 -15.29 -38.75 -19.87
CA ASP A 320 -14.90 -39.29 -18.56
C ASP A 320 -15.57 -38.57 -17.39
N ASN A 321 -16.64 -37.82 -17.65
CA ASN A 321 -17.44 -37.08 -16.65
C ASN A 321 -16.64 -36.09 -15.79
N LYS A 322 -15.45 -35.68 -16.24
CA LYS A 322 -14.60 -34.70 -15.54
C LYS A 322 -14.69 -33.29 -16.12
N THR A 323 -15.54 -33.07 -17.11
CA THR A 323 -15.83 -31.72 -17.61
C THR A 323 -17.14 -31.26 -16.99
N ALA A 324 -17.14 -30.11 -16.35
CA ALA A 324 -18.34 -29.50 -15.81
C ALA A 324 -18.80 -28.36 -16.72
N THR A 325 -20.09 -28.27 -17.00
CA THR A 325 -20.71 -27.14 -17.72
C THR A 325 -21.52 -26.31 -16.73
N PHE A 326 -21.07 -25.09 -16.48
CA PHE A 326 -21.77 -24.11 -15.66
C PHE A 326 -22.63 -23.21 -16.54
N THR A 327 -23.91 -23.08 -16.22
CA THR A 327 -24.86 -22.21 -16.93
C THR A 327 -25.25 -21.05 -16.03
N THR A 328 -25.15 -19.83 -16.55
CA THR A 328 -25.48 -18.58 -15.87
C THR A 328 -26.83 -18.06 -16.32
N GLN A 329 -27.44 -17.17 -15.53
CA GLN A 329 -28.71 -16.52 -15.90
C GLN A 329 -28.51 -15.42 -16.96
N MET A 330 -27.40 -14.67 -16.85
CA MET A 330 -27.03 -13.59 -17.76
C MET A 330 -25.72 -13.90 -18.46
N ALA A 331 -25.41 -13.18 -19.54
CA ALA A 331 -24.14 -13.35 -20.25
C ALA A 331 -22.97 -13.04 -19.31
N HIS A 332 -21.94 -13.89 -19.28
CA HIS A 332 -20.87 -13.80 -18.26
C HIS A 332 -19.57 -13.16 -18.77
N GLY A 333 -19.41 -12.94 -20.07
CA GLY A 333 -18.23 -12.28 -20.67
C GLY A 333 -16.89 -13.03 -20.54
N LEU A 334 -16.90 -14.24 -19.96
CA LEU A 334 -15.70 -15.05 -19.74
C LEU A 334 -15.07 -15.53 -21.05
N GLN A 335 -13.79 -15.88 -20.96
CA GLN A 335 -12.98 -16.45 -22.04
C GLN A 335 -12.24 -17.70 -21.56
N ALA A 336 -11.92 -18.60 -22.49
CA ALA A 336 -11.09 -19.76 -22.20
C ALA A 336 -9.73 -19.33 -21.61
N GLY A 337 -9.29 -20.04 -20.57
CA GLY A 337 -8.07 -19.78 -19.81
C GLY A 337 -8.23 -18.82 -18.62
N GLN A 338 -9.34 -18.09 -18.51
CA GLN A 338 -9.61 -17.27 -17.31
C GLN A 338 -9.88 -18.16 -16.09
N ALA A 339 -9.45 -17.71 -14.92
CA ALA A 339 -9.70 -18.42 -13.68
C ALA A 339 -11.03 -17.99 -13.04
N VAL A 340 -11.81 -18.98 -12.62
CA VAL A 340 -13.06 -18.81 -11.88
C VAL A 340 -13.01 -19.63 -10.60
N ARG A 341 -13.61 -19.10 -9.54
CA ARG A 341 -13.94 -19.86 -8.33
C ARG A 341 -15.37 -20.33 -8.42
N ILE A 342 -15.60 -21.63 -8.32
CA ILE A 342 -16.92 -22.23 -8.22
C ILE A 342 -17.19 -22.56 -6.76
N GLN A 343 -18.37 -22.22 -6.26
CA GLN A 343 -18.75 -22.47 -4.88
C GLN A 343 -20.22 -22.93 -4.79
N ASN A 344 -20.60 -23.36 -3.59
CA ASN A 344 -21.98 -23.73 -3.25
C ASN A 344 -22.60 -24.87 -4.06
N ALA A 345 -21.82 -25.63 -4.84
CA ALA A 345 -22.33 -26.86 -5.45
C ALA A 345 -22.65 -27.90 -4.37
N HIS A 346 -23.78 -28.57 -4.53
CA HIS A 346 -24.23 -29.69 -3.71
C HIS A 346 -24.52 -30.90 -4.58
N ILE A 347 -24.43 -32.10 -4.00
CA ILE A 347 -24.88 -33.34 -4.63
C ILE A 347 -25.79 -34.06 -3.65
N LEU A 348 -27.05 -34.27 -4.01
CA LEU A 348 -28.06 -34.92 -3.17
C LEU A 348 -28.23 -34.22 -1.80
N GLY A 349 -28.15 -32.89 -1.79
CA GLY A 349 -28.24 -32.03 -0.62
C GLY A 349 -26.95 -31.91 0.18
N ILE A 350 -25.86 -32.57 -0.22
CA ILE A 350 -24.58 -32.56 0.51
C ILE A 350 -23.62 -31.55 -0.12
N PRO A 351 -23.06 -30.59 0.66
CA PRO A 351 -22.09 -29.63 0.14
C PRO A 351 -20.85 -30.33 -0.42
N VAL A 352 -20.44 -29.94 -1.63
CA VAL A 352 -19.19 -30.39 -2.22
C VAL A 352 -18.02 -29.63 -1.56
N PRO A 353 -16.92 -30.29 -1.14
CA PRO A 353 -15.75 -29.61 -0.59
C PRO A 353 -15.15 -28.58 -1.56
N ASP A 354 -14.73 -27.42 -1.03
CA ASP A 354 -14.06 -26.35 -1.78
C ASP A 354 -12.54 -26.63 -1.86
N ASP A 355 -12.17 -27.71 -2.57
CA ASP A 355 -10.81 -28.23 -2.66
C ASP A 355 -10.26 -28.30 -4.09
N GLY A 356 -11.05 -27.93 -5.10
CA GLY A 356 -10.68 -28.00 -6.51
C GLY A 356 -10.63 -29.40 -7.10
N GLN A 357 -11.08 -30.43 -6.36
CA GLN A 357 -11.06 -31.82 -6.84
C GLN A 357 -12.26 -32.14 -7.73
N THR A 358 -13.43 -31.61 -7.39
CA THR A 358 -14.71 -31.83 -8.11
C THR A 358 -15.34 -30.50 -8.53
N TYR A 359 -16.57 -30.17 -8.11
CA TYR A 359 -17.27 -28.97 -8.57
C TYR A 359 -16.78 -27.67 -7.91
N ASN A 360 -16.54 -27.67 -6.60
CA ASN A 360 -16.15 -26.45 -5.87
C ASN A 360 -14.62 -26.30 -5.85
N GLY A 361 -14.14 -25.07 -6.03
CA GLY A 361 -12.71 -24.75 -6.11
C GLY A 361 -12.37 -23.70 -7.16
N LEU A 362 -11.07 -23.55 -7.42
CA LEU A 362 -10.55 -22.66 -8.47
C LEU A 362 -10.20 -23.44 -9.73
N PHE A 363 -10.76 -23.03 -10.87
CA PHE A 363 -10.60 -23.69 -12.16
C PHE A 363 -10.29 -22.70 -13.27
N ALA A 364 -9.59 -23.18 -14.30
CA ALA A 364 -9.50 -22.48 -15.58
C ALA A 364 -10.75 -22.80 -16.38
N VAL A 365 -11.35 -21.78 -16.99
CA VAL A 365 -12.36 -21.95 -18.02
C VAL A 365 -11.73 -22.70 -19.18
N ASP A 366 -12.28 -23.85 -19.56
CA ASP A 366 -11.79 -24.69 -20.64
C ASP A 366 -12.36 -24.20 -21.99
N SER A 367 -13.68 -23.97 -22.05
CA SER A 367 -14.35 -23.40 -23.21
C SER A 367 -15.59 -22.59 -22.82
N VAL A 368 -16.08 -21.75 -23.74
CA VAL A 368 -17.29 -20.93 -23.58
C VAL A 368 -18.26 -21.28 -24.70
N PRO A 369 -19.10 -22.33 -24.53
CA PRO A 369 -20.01 -22.78 -25.60
C PRO A 369 -21.07 -21.75 -26.00
N THR A 370 -21.55 -20.95 -25.04
CA THR A 370 -22.50 -19.85 -25.27
C THR A 370 -22.12 -18.65 -24.41
N SER A 371 -22.76 -17.49 -24.62
CA SER A 371 -22.54 -16.32 -23.74
C SER A 371 -23.00 -16.56 -22.29
N THR A 372 -23.84 -17.58 -22.05
CA THR A 372 -24.43 -17.94 -20.75
C THR A 372 -23.96 -19.30 -20.24
N SER A 373 -22.92 -19.89 -20.84
CA SER A 373 -22.36 -21.14 -20.35
C SER A 373 -20.87 -21.22 -20.61
N PHE A 374 -20.18 -21.80 -19.65
CA PHE A 374 -18.77 -22.12 -19.78
C PHE A 374 -18.50 -23.51 -19.21
N THR A 375 -17.39 -24.09 -19.63
CA THR A 375 -16.94 -25.39 -19.12
C THR A 375 -15.63 -25.24 -18.37
N TYR A 376 -15.37 -26.14 -17.43
CA TYR A 376 -14.09 -26.28 -16.77
C TYR A 376 -13.79 -27.75 -16.47
N ARG A 377 -12.52 -28.02 -16.17
CA ARG A 377 -12.03 -29.38 -15.96
C ARG A 377 -11.83 -29.68 -14.48
N MET A 378 -12.47 -30.74 -14.00
CA MET A 378 -12.32 -31.29 -12.65
C MET A 378 -11.21 -32.35 -12.61
N ILE A 379 -10.59 -32.54 -11.43
CA ILE A 379 -9.58 -33.58 -11.24
C ILE A 379 -10.23 -34.96 -11.13
N THR A 380 -11.36 -35.03 -10.41
CA THR A 380 -12.15 -36.23 -10.17
C THR A 380 -13.58 -36.02 -10.65
N ALA A 381 -14.19 -37.05 -11.23
CA ALA A 381 -15.59 -36.99 -11.66
C ALA A 381 -16.51 -37.03 -10.41
N PRO A 382 -17.48 -36.13 -10.29
CA PRO A 382 -18.48 -36.18 -9.23
C PRO A 382 -19.45 -37.35 -9.46
N ALA A 383 -20.19 -37.73 -8.41
CA ALA A 383 -21.12 -38.85 -8.46
C ALA A 383 -22.40 -38.57 -9.27
N ALA A 384 -22.78 -37.29 -9.41
CA ALA A 384 -23.96 -36.84 -10.14
C ALA A 384 -23.81 -35.36 -10.53
N ASP A 385 -24.79 -34.83 -11.27
CA ASP A 385 -24.95 -33.40 -11.51
C ASP A 385 -25.10 -32.64 -10.18
N ALA A 386 -24.73 -31.35 -10.16
CA ALA A 386 -24.97 -30.53 -8.98
C ALA A 386 -26.48 -30.24 -8.81
N ASP A 387 -26.92 -30.14 -7.56
CA ASP A 387 -28.31 -29.86 -7.24
C ASP A 387 -28.76 -28.49 -7.77
N THR A 388 -30.00 -28.43 -8.27
CA THR A 388 -30.66 -27.17 -8.63
C THR A 388 -31.78 -26.79 -7.65
N THR A 389 -32.07 -27.65 -6.67
CA THR A 389 -33.10 -27.43 -5.65
C THR A 389 -32.63 -27.92 -4.27
N PRO A 390 -32.91 -27.18 -3.18
CA PRO A 390 -33.55 -25.86 -3.14
C PRO A 390 -32.68 -24.77 -3.78
N SER A 391 -33.27 -23.60 -4.08
CA SER A 391 -32.54 -22.48 -4.70
C SER A 391 -31.36 -21.98 -3.86
N ALA A 392 -31.38 -22.20 -2.54
CA ALA A 392 -30.26 -21.92 -1.65
C ALA A 392 -28.99 -22.74 -1.98
N ASN A 393 -29.14 -23.86 -2.70
CA ASN A 393 -28.05 -24.75 -3.09
C ASN A 393 -27.57 -24.48 -4.52
N LEU A 394 -28.03 -23.41 -5.17
CA LEU A 394 -27.56 -23.09 -6.52
C LEU A 394 -26.06 -22.78 -6.49
N PRO A 395 -25.27 -23.37 -7.42
CA PRO A 395 -23.85 -23.13 -7.48
C PRO A 395 -23.60 -21.67 -7.87
N THR A 396 -22.52 -21.09 -7.36
CA THR A 396 -22.08 -19.74 -7.71
C THR A 396 -20.73 -19.79 -8.41
N PHE A 397 -20.43 -18.75 -9.19
CA PHE A 397 -19.09 -18.53 -9.71
C PHE A 397 -18.63 -17.09 -9.47
N ALA A 398 -17.33 -16.90 -9.26
CA ALA A 398 -16.68 -15.59 -9.20
C ALA A 398 -15.40 -15.61 -10.03
N THR A 399 -15.09 -14.54 -10.77
CA THR A 399 -13.81 -14.48 -11.48
C THR A 399 -12.68 -14.15 -10.53
N LEU A 400 -11.54 -14.82 -10.69
CA LEU A 400 -10.31 -14.47 -10.00
C LEU A 400 -9.71 -13.21 -10.63
N TRP A 401 -9.26 -12.25 -9.81
CA TRP A 401 -8.51 -11.10 -10.31
C TRP A 401 -7.13 -11.53 -10.79
N GLN A 402 -6.90 -11.42 -12.09
CA GLN A 402 -5.67 -11.86 -12.76
C GLN A 402 -5.02 -10.73 -13.57
N VAL A 403 -3.72 -10.87 -13.81
CA VAL A 403 -2.94 -10.06 -14.74
C VAL A 403 -2.54 -10.92 -15.94
N GLY A 404 -2.99 -10.56 -17.14
CA GLY A 404 -2.64 -11.27 -18.37
C GLY A 404 -1.18 -11.06 -18.78
N LEU A 405 -0.76 -9.81 -18.95
CA LEU A 405 0.61 -9.41 -19.22
C LEU A 405 0.97 -8.18 -18.37
N ILE A 406 2.13 -8.19 -17.74
CA ILE A 406 2.69 -6.98 -17.15
C ILE A 406 4.14 -6.82 -17.56
N VAL A 407 4.49 -5.63 -18.03
CA VAL A 407 5.86 -5.26 -18.40
C VAL A 407 6.33 -4.15 -17.48
N ILE A 408 7.44 -4.39 -16.78
CA ILE A 408 8.07 -3.43 -15.86
C ILE A 408 9.50 -3.23 -16.32
N GLU A 409 9.79 -2.10 -16.96
CA GLU A 409 11.11 -1.91 -17.58
C GLU A 409 11.70 -0.51 -17.44
N ASN A 410 13.03 -0.41 -17.40
CA ASN A 410 13.75 0.86 -17.42
C ASN A 410 13.35 1.83 -16.28
N ASN A 411 12.92 1.32 -15.12
CA ASN A 411 12.60 2.17 -13.97
C ASN A 411 13.81 2.33 -13.04
N LEU A 412 13.96 3.51 -12.45
CA LEU A 412 14.81 3.74 -11.28
C LEU A 412 13.93 3.65 -10.03
N ILE A 413 14.22 2.69 -9.15
CA ILE A 413 13.44 2.41 -7.95
C ILE A 413 14.36 2.54 -6.73
N GLU A 414 14.14 3.57 -5.93
CA GLU A 414 14.90 3.86 -4.72
C GLU A 414 14.01 3.61 -3.50
N LEU A 415 14.33 2.55 -2.77
CA LEU A 415 13.58 2.08 -1.62
C LEU A 415 13.96 2.82 -0.35
N ILE A 416 13.01 2.96 0.57
CA ILE A 416 13.33 3.26 1.97
C ILE A 416 13.81 1.99 2.69
N PRO A 417 14.58 2.10 3.79
CA PRO A 417 14.88 0.98 4.67
C PRO A 417 13.64 0.39 5.35
N SER A 418 13.76 -0.82 5.89
CA SER A 418 12.66 -1.44 6.66
C SER A 418 12.41 -0.65 7.95
N ILE A 419 11.15 -0.30 8.20
CA ILE A 419 10.75 0.48 9.38
C ILE A 419 10.59 -0.43 10.61
N ASN A 420 10.10 -1.66 10.40
CA ASN A 420 9.97 -2.71 11.38
C ASN A 420 9.94 -4.08 10.67
N ASN A 421 9.55 -5.15 11.38
CA ASN A 421 9.47 -6.50 10.82
C ASN A 421 8.20 -6.75 9.98
N TRP A 422 7.37 -5.74 9.76
CA TRP A 422 6.13 -5.83 9.00
C TRP A 422 6.26 -5.13 7.65
N GLY A 423 6.13 -5.90 6.57
CA GLY A 423 6.16 -5.37 5.22
C GLY A 423 7.55 -4.85 4.81
N ALA A 424 8.43 -5.77 4.40
CA ALA A 424 9.71 -5.42 3.79
C ALA A 424 9.52 -4.48 2.58
N PRO A 425 10.39 -3.48 2.39
CA PRO A 425 10.44 -2.71 1.16
C PRO A 425 10.75 -3.62 -0.05
N VAL A 426 10.05 -3.45 -1.17
CA VAL A 426 10.24 -4.27 -2.37
C VAL A 426 10.22 -3.45 -3.65
N GLY A 427 11.28 -3.54 -4.46
CA GLY A 427 11.38 -2.83 -5.75
C GLY A 427 10.21 -3.13 -6.69
N VAL A 428 10.06 -4.40 -7.06
CA VAL A 428 8.94 -4.92 -7.86
C VAL A 428 8.27 -6.06 -7.12
N GLN A 429 6.96 -5.94 -6.86
CA GLN A 429 6.24 -6.88 -6.03
C GLN A 429 4.95 -7.38 -6.67
N PHE A 430 4.88 -8.69 -6.86
CA PHE A 430 3.63 -9.41 -7.10
C PHE A 430 3.30 -10.21 -5.84
N TYR A 431 2.12 -9.95 -5.30
CA TYR A 431 1.66 -10.53 -4.05
C TYR A 431 0.25 -11.09 -4.23
N GLN A 432 -0.01 -12.16 -3.48
CA GLN A 432 -1.24 -12.92 -3.52
C GLN A 432 -1.62 -13.34 -2.09
N PRO A 433 -2.71 -12.84 -1.51
CA PRO A 433 -3.04 -13.10 -0.11
C PRO A 433 -3.57 -14.51 0.15
N SER A 434 -3.92 -15.28 -0.88
CA SER A 434 -4.55 -16.61 -0.73
C SER A 434 -4.12 -17.56 -1.84
N PRO A 435 -3.76 -18.82 -1.56
CA PRO A 435 -3.34 -19.77 -2.59
C PRO A 435 -4.40 -19.98 -3.69
N THR A 436 -3.98 -19.94 -4.96
CA THR A 436 -4.86 -20.19 -6.12
C THR A 436 -4.49 -21.46 -6.90
N GLY A 437 -3.51 -22.22 -6.40
CA GLY A 437 -3.00 -23.41 -7.06
C GLY A 437 -2.46 -23.10 -8.45
N LEU A 438 -2.93 -23.86 -9.46
CA LEU A 438 -2.52 -23.72 -10.86
C LEU A 438 -3.23 -22.57 -11.59
N GLN A 439 -4.15 -21.87 -10.93
CA GLN A 439 -4.86 -20.73 -11.49
C GLN A 439 -4.07 -19.43 -11.27
N TYR A 440 -2.87 -19.39 -11.84
CA TYR A 440 -1.88 -18.32 -11.66
C TYR A 440 -2.50 -16.92 -11.79
N VAL A 441 -2.28 -16.06 -10.80
CA VAL A 441 -2.74 -14.67 -10.76
C VAL A 441 -2.01 -13.84 -11.82
N PHE A 442 -0.70 -14.09 -12.01
CA PHE A 442 0.12 -13.35 -12.97
C PHE A 442 0.50 -14.28 -14.13
N ARG A 443 -0.20 -14.17 -15.25
CA ARG A 443 -0.04 -15.09 -16.38
C ARG A 443 1.30 -14.87 -17.08
N LYS A 444 1.64 -13.62 -17.40
CA LYS A 444 2.93 -13.26 -18.00
C LYS A 444 3.50 -12.01 -17.34
N ALA A 445 4.77 -12.06 -16.98
CA ALA A 445 5.52 -10.92 -16.49
C ALA A 445 6.86 -10.78 -17.21
N ILE A 446 7.22 -9.54 -17.55
CA ILE A 446 8.53 -9.18 -18.07
C ILE A 446 9.07 -8.06 -17.18
N ILE A 447 10.18 -8.30 -16.51
CA ILE A 447 10.81 -7.35 -15.59
C ILE A 447 12.26 -7.19 -16.03
N ARG A 448 12.62 -6.03 -16.58
CA ARG A 448 13.95 -5.85 -17.17
C ARG A 448 14.52 -4.45 -17.10
N ASN A 449 15.85 -4.33 -17.12
CA ASN A 449 16.53 -3.03 -17.19
C ASN A 449 16.14 -2.06 -16.05
N ASN A 450 15.66 -2.55 -14.90
CA ASN A 450 15.38 -1.70 -13.76
C ASN A 450 16.62 -1.56 -12.89
N VAL A 451 16.78 -0.40 -12.25
CA VAL A 451 17.78 -0.16 -11.20
C VAL A 451 17.05 -0.06 -9.87
N ILE A 452 17.35 -0.97 -8.95
CA ILE A 452 16.72 -1.03 -7.62
C ILE A 452 17.79 -0.87 -6.56
N ARG A 453 17.65 0.15 -5.71
CA ARG A 453 18.61 0.46 -4.64
C ARG A 453 17.94 1.13 -3.46
N PHE A 454 18.67 1.44 -2.39
CA PHE A 454 18.17 2.35 -1.36
C PHE A 454 18.28 3.82 -1.77
N ALA A 455 17.31 4.63 -1.35
CA ALA A 455 17.38 6.07 -1.46
C ALA A 455 18.54 6.61 -0.62
N ASP A 456 19.21 7.64 -1.13
CA ASP A 456 20.26 8.40 -0.43
C ASP A 456 21.44 7.55 0.10
N GLY A 457 21.66 6.36 -0.48
CA GLY A 457 22.70 5.43 -0.04
C GLY A 457 22.44 4.84 1.34
N ALA A 458 21.18 4.82 1.79
CA ALA A 458 20.79 4.22 3.06
C ALA A 458 21.05 2.70 3.08
N SER A 459 21.03 2.11 4.28
CA SER A 459 21.17 0.67 4.49
C SER A 459 20.05 0.15 5.39
N ASP A 460 19.51 -1.01 5.04
CA ASP A 460 18.47 -1.71 5.80
C ASP A 460 19.11 -2.64 6.83
N GLN A 461 19.10 -2.19 8.10
CA GLN A 461 19.65 -2.94 9.23
C GLN A 461 18.96 -4.30 9.44
N LEU A 462 17.72 -4.46 8.97
CA LEU A 462 17.01 -5.73 9.05
C LEU A 462 17.35 -6.67 7.87
N GLN A 463 17.99 -6.16 6.81
CA GLN A 463 18.31 -6.89 5.59
C GLN A 463 17.08 -7.60 4.99
N PHE A 464 15.90 -6.97 5.11
CA PHE A 464 14.63 -7.54 4.69
C PHE A 464 14.20 -7.06 3.31
N ALA A 465 14.68 -5.88 2.88
CA ALA A 465 14.31 -5.31 1.59
C ALA A 465 14.62 -6.26 0.42
N LEU A 466 13.72 -6.30 -0.57
CA LEU A 466 13.87 -7.14 -1.76
C LEU A 466 13.91 -6.28 -3.02
N GLY A 467 14.70 -6.68 -4.00
CA GLY A 467 14.64 -6.11 -5.34
C GLY A 467 13.35 -6.54 -6.02
N ILE A 468 13.16 -7.85 -6.17
CA ILE A 468 12.04 -8.42 -6.93
C ILE A 468 11.41 -9.56 -6.13
N ARG A 469 10.10 -9.48 -5.90
CA ARG A 469 9.31 -10.56 -5.26
C ARG A 469 8.16 -10.96 -6.16
N LEU A 470 8.16 -12.22 -6.60
CA LEU A 470 7.14 -12.77 -7.52
C LEU A 470 6.32 -13.86 -6.85
N TRP A 471 5.02 -13.66 -6.64
CA TRP A 471 4.10 -14.72 -6.23
C TRP A 471 3.25 -15.16 -7.41
N ASN A 472 3.12 -16.47 -7.59
CA ASN A 472 2.08 -17.09 -8.43
C ASN A 472 2.07 -16.62 -9.89
N CYS A 473 3.26 -16.57 -10.47
CA CYS A 473 3.46 -16.31 -11.89
C CYS A 473 3.40 -17.61 -12.71
N GLU A 474 2.62 -17.64 -13.79
CA GLU A 474 2.67 -18.74 -14.75
C GLU A 474 3.95 -18.68 -15.59
N SER A 475 4.35 -17.48 -16.02
CA SER A 475 5.60 -17.25 -16.73
C SER A 475 6.15 -15.88 -16.38
N ALA A 476 7.42 -15.82 -15.98
CA ALA A 476 8.12 -14.56 -15.78
C ALA A 476 9.51 -14.55 -16.44
N ILE A 477 9.89 -13.41 -16.99
CA ILE A 477 11.27 -13.12 -17.45
C ILE A 477 11.81 -12.00 -16.56
N VAL A 478 12.97 -12.21 -15.97
CA VAL A 478 13.65 -11.27 -15.08
C VAL A 478 15.09 -11.10 -15.56
N GLU A 479 15.33 -10.16 -16.48
CA GLU A 479 16.63 -10.00 -17.17
C GLU A 479 17.19 -8.59 -16.98
N ASP A 480 18.50 -8.43 -16.98
CA ASP A 480 19.18 -7.12 -17.03
C ASP A 480 18.77 -6.10 -15.94
N ASN A 481 18.34 -6.56 -14.75
CA ASN A 481 18.05 -5.67 -13.62
C ASN A 481 19.31 -5.50 -12.74
N VAL A 482 19.59 -4.27 -12.30
CA VAL A 482 20.61 -3.98 -11.30
C VAL A 482 19.93 -3.89 -9.94
N VAL A 483 20.31 -4.75 -9.01
CA VAL A 483 19.76 -4.76 -7.64
C VAL A 483 20.90 -4.56 -6.65
N ASP A 484 20.89 -3.41 -6.00
CA ASP A 484 21.91 -2.94 -5.04
C ASP A 484 21.25 -2.74 -3.67
N LEU A 485 21.08 -3.84 -2.93
CA LEU A 485 20.41 -3.90 -1.63
C LEU A 485 21.21 -4.79 -0.67
N ASP A 486 21.07 -4.55 0.63
CA ASP A 486 21.80 -5.30 1.67
C ASP A 486 21.32 -6.75 1.86
N ALA A 487 20.15 -7.10 1.32
CA ALA A 487 19.59 -8.43 1.51
C ALA A 487 20.38 -9.49 0.72
N PRO A 488 20.75 -10.63 1.35
CA PRO A 488 21.58 -11.64 0.69
C PRO A 488 20.86 -12.36 -0.46
N ASN A 489 19.53 -12.37 -0.46
CA ASN A 489 18.70 -12.96 -1.50
C ASN A 489 17.62 -11.93 -1.92
N PRO A 490 17.99 -10.92 -2.72
CA PRO A 490 17.11 -9.80 -3.01
C PRO A 490 16.08 -10.12 -4.09
N ILE A 491 16.20 -11.25 -4.79
CA ILE A 491 15.20 -11.73 -5.76
C ILE A 491 14.58 -13.02 -5.21
N ARG A 492 13.26 -13.05 -5.07
CA ARG A 492 12.51 -14.20 -4.52
C ARG A 492 11.28 -14.49 -5.34
N HIS A 493 10.93 -15.77 -5.44
CA HIS A 493 9.69 -16.19 -6.08
C HIS A 493 9.04 -17.35 -5.32
N TYR A 494 7.72 -17.44 -5.45
CA TYR A 494 6.91 -18.42 -4.70
C TYR A 494 5.73 -18.88 -5.55
N ASN A 495 5.50 -20.19 -5.60
CA ASN A 495 4.39 -20.81 -6.34
C ASN A 495 4.31 -20.39 -7.82
N CYS A 496 5.45 -20.09 -8.44
CA CYS A 496 5.54 -19.79 -9.87
C CYS A 496 5.80 -21.07 -10.67
N LYS A 497 5.27 -21.15 -11.90
CA LYS A 497 5.48 -22.31 -12.78
C LYS A 497 6.82 -22.26 -13.50
N SER A 498 7.11 -21.13 -14.14
CA SER A 498 8.33 -20.93 -14.93
C SER A 498 8.86 -19.52 -14.74
N ILE A 499 10.14 -19.41 -14.38
CA ILE A 499 10.86 -18.14 -14.31
C ILE A 499 12.17 -18.30 -15.05
N ARG A 500 12.43 -17.36 -15.95
CA ARG A 500 13.72 -17.20 -16.62
C ARG A 500 14.43 -15.99 -16.04
N TYR A 501 15.68 -16.17 -15.65
CA TYR A 501 16.60 -15.10 -15.27
C TYR A 501 17.59 -14.84 -16.41
#